data_AF-K7F078-F1
#
_entry.id   AF-K7F078-F1
#
_cell.length_a   1.000
_cell.length_b   1.000
_cell.length_c   1.000
_cell.angle_alpha   90.00
_cell.angle_beta   90.00
_cell.angle_gamma   90.00
#
_symmetry.space_group_name_H-M   'P 1'
#
loop_
_entity.id
_entity.type
_entity.pdbx_description
1 polymer ?
#
loop_
_entity_poly.entity_id
_entity_poly.type
_entity_poly.pdbx_seq_one_letter_code
_entity_poly.pdbx_strand_id
1 'polypeptide(L)'
;GEFQTGYQEIEGINLGYLQVNGTQMFALAQVLSDLFKDIPRTTISKKMETLKIKSRRCDLRELRTLKAIRSVPTRAVKCSLISKADLEALCSSCKGLGPGRRKRKRR
;
A
#
# COMPACT_ATOMS: atom_id res chain seq x y z
N GLY A 1 1.84 -17.63 16.94
CA GLY A 1 0.84 -16.67 16.43
C GLY A 1 1.42 -16.03 15.20
N GLU A 2 1.37 -16.75 14.09
CA GLU A 2 1.91 -16.32 12.81
C GLU A 2 0.83 -15.52 12.07
N PHE A 3 1.15 -14.31 11.64
CA PHE A 3 0.29 -13.57 10.73
C PHE A 3 0.33 -14.29 9.38
N GLN A 4 -0.82 -14.48 8.73
CA GLN A 4 -0.82 -15.01 7.38
C GLN A 4 -0.24 -13.97 6.44
N THR A 5 0.78 -14.34 5.67
CA THR A 5 1.42 -13.47 4.70
C THR A 5 1.44 -14.09 3.32
N GLY A 6 1.41 -13.25 2.30
CA GLY A 6 1.49 -13.68 0.91
C GLY A 6 1.82 -12.52 -0.01
N TYR A 7 1.68 -12.77 -1.31
CA TYR A 7 1.82 -11.75 -2.34
C TYR A 7 0.48 -11.58 -3.05
N GLN A 8 0.13 -10.33 -3.32
CA GLN A 8 -1.04 -9.98 -4.10
C GLN A 8 -0.62 -9.01 -5.18
N GLU A 9 -0.96 -9.33 -6.43
CA GLU A 9 -0.81 -8.40 -7.53
C GLU A 9 -1.84 -7.28 -7.40
N ILE A 10 -1.36 -6.04 -7.32
CA ILE A 10 -2.16 -4.81 -7.37
C ILE A 10 -1.52 -3.94 -8.44
N GLU A 11 -2.30 -3.46 -9.41
CA GLU A 11 -1.80 -2.59 -10.49
C GLU A 11 -0.67 -3.18 -11.36
N GLY A 12 -0.54 -4.51 -11.39
CA GLY A 12 0.57 -5.20 -12.06
C GLY A 12 1.86 -5.25 -11.24
N ILE A 13 1.80 -4.95 -9.94
CA ILE A 13 2.92 -5.07 -9.00
C ILE A 13 2.57 -6.09 -7.93
N ASN A 14 3.47 -7.05 -7.69
CA ASN A 14 3.34 -8.02 -6.61
C ASN A 14 3.72 -7.40 -5.27
N LEU A 15 2.71 -7.01 -4.50
CA LEU A 15 2.89 -6.44 -3.17
C LEU A 15 2.75 -7.52 -2.09
N GLY A 16 3.69 -7.51 -1.14
CA GLY A 16 3.57 -8.36 0.03
C GLY A 16 2.45 -7.86 0.94
N TYR A 17 1.58 -8.76 1.36
CA TYR A 17 0.54 -8.47 2.34
C TYR A 17 0.72 -9.31 3.60
N LEU A 18 0.21 -8.77 4.70
CA LEU A 18 -0.04 -9.52 5.92
C LEU A 18 -1.53 -9.43 6.26
N GLN A 19 -2.08 -10.49 6.83
CA GLN A 19 -3.45 -10.53 7.28
C GLN A 19 -3.49 -10.24 8.77
N VAL A 20 -4.13 -9.13 9.14
CA VAL A 20 -4.31 -8.70 10.53
C VAL A 20 -5.80 -8.67 10.80
N ASN A 21 -6.26 -9.48 11.76
CA ASN A 21 -7.69 -9.60 12.12
C ASN A 21 -8.59 -9.84 10.89
N GLY A 22 -8.16 -10.73 9.99
CA GLY A 22 -8.89 -11.05 8.75
C GLY A 22 -8.75 -10.02 7.62
N THR A 23 -8.16 -8.85 7.87
CA THR A 23 -7.99 -7.80 6.86
C THR A 23 -6.62 -7.87 6.19
N GLN A 24 -6.60 -7.83 4.86
CA GLN A 24 -5.35 -7.73 4.09
C GLN A 24 -4.76 -6.33 4.23
N MET A 25 -3.55 -6.28 4.80
CA MET A 25 -2.79 -5.08 5.06
C MET A 25 -1.51 -5.10 4.22
N PHE A 26 -1.20 -3.97 3.61
CA PHE A 26 -0.01 -3.79 2.78
C PHE A 26 0.94 -2.80 3.44
N ALA A 27 2.24 -3.02 3.28
CA ALA A 27 3.24 -2.09 3.73
C ALA A 27 3.19 -0.81 2.88
N LEU A 28 2.82 0.32 3.50
CA LEU A 28 2.79 1.63 2.84
C LEU A 28 4.17 1.99 2.29
N ALA A 29 5.25 1.59 2.96
CA ALA A 29 6.61 1.80 2.49
C ALA A 29 6.84 1.14 1.11
N GLN A 30 6.40 -0.11 0.93
CA GLN A 30 6.50 -0.82 -0.34
C GLN A 30 5.63 -0.17 -1.41
N VAL A 31 4.36 0.08 -1.09
CA VAL A 31 3.41 0.74 -1.98
C VAL A 31 3.95 2.06 -2.51
N LEU A 32 4.50 2.91 -1.65
CA LEU A 32 5.06 4.20 -2.06
C LEU A 32 6.30 4.05 -2.95
N SER A 33 7.11 3.02 -2.71
CA SER A 33 8.36 2.79 -3.43
C SER A 33 8.18 2.06 -4.77
N ASP A 34 7.25 1.12 -4.86
CA ASP A 34 7.00 0.34 -6.08
C ASP A 34 5.87 0.94 -6.91
N LEU A 35 4.72 1.22 -6.29
CA LEU A 35 3.51 1.65 -7.01
C LEU A 35 3.50 3.14 -7.33
N PHE A 36 3.99 3.95 -6.41
CA PHE A 36 3.98 5.41 -6.54
C PHE A 36 5.37 6.02 -6.67
N LYS A 37 6.33 5.28 -7.24
CA LYS A 37 7.72 5.72 -7.40
C LYS A 37 7.86 7.07 -8.10
N ASP A 38 6.96 7.36 -9.05
CA ASP A 38 6.96 8.57 -9.88
C ASP A 38 6.10 9.71 -9.27
N ILE A 39 5.38 9.46 -8.16
CA ILE A 39 4.50 10.45 -7.53
C ILE A 39 5.13 10.94 -6.22
N PRO A 40 5.26 12.26 -6.00
CA PRO A 40 5.76 12.79 -4.75
C PRO A 40 4.94 12.33 -3.55
N ARG A 41 5.62 11.94 -2.46
CA ARG A 41 4.97 11.54 -1.19
C ARG A 41 3.99 12.58 -0.67
N THR A 42 4.28 13.87 -0.86
CA THR A 42 3.38 14.98 -0.46
C THR A 42 2.04 14.92 -1.17
N THR A 43 2.01 14.62 -2.46
CA THR A 43 0.78 14.45 -3.26
C THR A 43 -0.02 13.25 -2.77
N ILE A 44 0.66 12.14 -2.46
CA ILE A 44 0.02 10.92 -1.96
C ILE A 44 -0.60 11.18 -0.58
N SER A 45 0.14 11.83 0.33
CA SER A 45 -0.38 12.23 1.64
C SER A 45 -1.62 13.12 1.53
N LYS A 46 -1.62 14.13 0.64
CA LYS A 46 -2.81 14.97 0.39
C LYS A 46 -4.00 14.16 -0.13
N LYS A 47 -3.75 13.18 -1.01
CA LYS A 47 -4.82 12.30 -1.51
C LYS A 47 -5.36 11.37 -0.44
N MET A 48 -4.50 10.81 0.40
CA MET A 48 -4.93 10.01 1.55
C MET A 48 -5.82 10.84 2.48
N GLU A 49 -5.45 12.10 2.76
CA GLU A 49 -6.27 13.03 3.54
C GLU A 49 -7.62 13.31 2.88
N THR A 50 -7.63 13.62 1.58
CA THR A 50 -8.85 13.89 0.80
C THR A 50 -9.80 12.69 0.78
N LEU A 51 -9.26 11.49 0.63
CA LEU A 51 -10.01 10.23 0.62
C LEU A 51 -10.32 9.69 2.03
N LYS A 52 -9.91 10.42 3.08
CA LYS A 52 -10.03 10.00 4.49
C LYS A 52 -9.40 8.63 4.77
N ILE A 53 -8.39 8.25 4.00
CA ILE A 53 -7.63 7.01 4.16
C ILE A 53 -6.75 7.13 5.39
N LYS A 54 -6.89 6.19 6.32
CA LYS A 54 -6.06 6.11 7.53
C LYS A 54 -5.03 4.99 7.37
N SER A 55 -3.77 5.32 7.59
CA SER A 55 -2.72 4.32 7.73
C SER A 55 -2.48 4.02 9.21
N ARG A 56 -2.25 2.74 9.53
CA ARG A 56 -1.94 2.27 10.89
C ARG A 56 -0.44 2.04 11.01
N ARG A 57 0.18 2.38 12.13
CA ARG A 57 1.60 2.03 12.36
C ARG A 57 1.74 0.52 12.60
N CYS A 58 2.76 -0.09 12.02
CA CYS A 58 3.08 -1.49 12.27
C CYS A 58 3.48 -1.72 13.72
N ASP A 59 3.02 -2.83 14.28
CA ASP A 59 3.59 -3.42 15.47
C ASP A 59 4.94 -4.09 15.17
N LEU A 60 5.78 -4.27 16.19
CA LEU A 60 7.09 -4.92 16.03
C LEU A 60 6.98 -6.33 15.41
N ARG A 61 5.93 -7.07 15.74
CA ARG A 61 5.69 -8.42 15.19
C ARG A 61 5.28 -8.36 13.71
N GLU A 62 4.42 -7.42 13.33
CA GLU A 62 4.03 -7.19 11.94
C GLU A 62 5.23 -6.77 11.10
N LEU A 63 6.05 -5.85 11.63
CA LEU A 63 7.28 -5.41 10.96
C LEU A 63 8.26 -6.57 10.76
N ARG A 64 8.45 -7.45 11.75
CA ARG A 64 9.29 -8.65 11.59
C ARG A 64 8.76 -9.59 10.51
N THR A 65 7.43 -9.77 10.45
CA THR A 65 6.80 -10.64 9.45
C THR A 65 6.94 -10.06 8.04
N LEU A 66 6.71 -8.75 7.88
CA LEU A 66 6.92 -8.05 6.61
C LEU A 66 8.38 -8.09 6.13
N LYS A 67 9.34 -8.06 7.05
CA LYS A 67 10.76 -8.24 6.73
C LYS A 67 11.05 -9.65 6.24
N ALA A 68 10.42 -10.68 6.83
CA ALA A 68 10.60 -12.06 6.44
C ALA A 68 10.17 -12.30 4.97
N ILE A 69 9.06 -11.70 4.53
CA ILE A 69 8.58 -11.77 3.15
C ILE A 69 9.21 -10.73 2.21
N ARG A 70 10.26 -10.01 2.66
CA ARG A 70 10.94 -8.95 1.89
C ARG A 70 10.02 -7.85 1.37
N SER A 71 8.85 -7.66 1.99
CA SER A 71 7.92 -6.58 1.64
C SER A 71 8.45 -5.22 2.09
N VAL A 72 9.25 -5.19 3.16
CA VAL A 72 9.95 -3.98 3.60
C VAL A 72 11.46 -4.22 3.68
N PRO A 73 12.28 -3.18 3.51
CA PRO A 73 13.72 -3.29 3.72
C PRO A 73 14.04 -3.83 5.12
N THR A 74 15.03 -4.70 5.23
CA THR A 74 15.48 -5.28 6.52
C THR A 74 15.88 -4.21 7.54
N ARG A 75 16.40 -3.08 7.06
CA ARG A 75 16.77 -1.89 7.85
C ARG A 75 15.59 -1.00 8.25
N ALA A 76 14.37 -1.27 7.79
CA ALA A 76 13.22 -0.46 8.15
C ALA A 76 12.96 -0.51 9.66
N VAL A 77 12.97 0.66 10.30
CA VAL A 77 12.66 0.84 11.73
C VAL A 77 11.24 1.34 11.96
N LYS A 78 10.60 1.89 10.92
CA LYS A 78 9.23 2.39 10.94
C LYS A 78 8.51 1.87 9.71
N CYS A 79 7.28 1.38 9.89
CA CYS A 79 6.41 0.97 8.80
C CYS A 79 4.97 1.34 9.15
N SER A 80 4.19 1.65 8.12
CA SER A 80 2.75 1.85 8.21
C SER A 80 2.05 0.86 7.30
N LEU A 81 0.84 0.46 7.68
CA LEU A 81 -0.06 -0.43 6.96
C LEU A 81 -1.20 0.36 6.35
N ILE A 82 -1.59 -0.07 5.15
CA ILE A 82 -2.79 0.39 4.45
C ILE A 82 -3.63 -0.83 4.08
N SER A 83 -4.96 -0.71 4.23
CA SER A 83 -5.86 -1.79 3.85
C SER A 83 -5.92 -1.95 2.33
N LYS A 84 -6.33 -3.12 1.84
CA LYS A 84 -6.56 -3.34 0.40
C LYS A 84 -7.52 -2.30 -0.19
N ALA A 85 -8.65 -2.07 0.47
CA ALA A 85 -9.68 -1.16 -0.01
C ALA A 85 -9.17 0.29 -0.13
N ASP A 86 -8.42 0.75 0.88
CA ASP A 86 -7.80 2.07 0.86
C ASP A 86 -6.72 2.18 -0.23
N LEU A 87 -5.93 1.13 -0.41
CA LEU A 87 -4.90 1.07 -1.45
C LEU A 87 -5.54 1.18 -2.84
N GLU A 88 -6.62 0.46 -3.10
CA GLU A 88 -7.35 0.49 -4.37
C GLU A 88 -8.03 1.85 -4.62
N ALA A 89 -8.54 2.50 -3.57
CA ALA A 89 -9.08 3.85 -3.63
C ALA A 89 -7.99 4.88 -3.97
N LEU A 90 -6.84 4.79 -3.30
CA LEU A 90 -5.67 5.64 -3.54
C LEU A 90 -5.14 5.47 -4.97
N CYS A 91 -4.98 4.22 -5.40
CA CYS A 91 -4.64 3.83 -6.76
C CYS A 91 -5.62 4.45 -7.78
N SER A 92 -6.93 4.29 -7.56
CA SER A 92 -7.96 4.81 -8.47
C SER A 92 -7.93 6.33 -8.57
N SER A 93 -7.60 7.03 -7.48
CA SER A 93 -7.40 8.48 -7.48
C SER A 93 -6.09 8.86 -8.17
N CYS A 94 -4.98 8.15 -7.91
CA CYS A 94 -3.67 8.38 -8.52
C CYS A 94 -3.60 8.06 -10.02
N LYS A 95 -4.42 7.12 -10.50
CA LYS A 95 -4.59 6.82 -11.93
C LYS A 95 -4.97 8.02 -12.79
N GLY A 96 -5.62 9.04 -12.21
CA GLY A 96 -5.89 10.30 -12.90
C GLY A 96 -4.65 11.15 -13.20
N LEU A 97 -3.50 10.83 -12.60
CA LEU A 97 -2.24 11.58 -12.73
C LEU A 97 -1.16 10.86 -13.56
N GLY A 98 -1.35 9.59 -13.92
CA GLY A 98 -0.44 8.86 -14.79
C GLY A 98 -0.67 9.18 -16.27
N PRO A 99 0.37 9.29 -17.10
CA PRO A 99 0.22 9.46 -18.54
C PRO A 99 -0.32 8.16 -19.14
N GLY A 100 -1.63 8.07 -19.31
CA GLY A 100 -2.24 7.00 -20.09
C GLY A 100 -3.09 6.02 -19.29
N ARG A 101 -4.24 6.48 -18.82
CA ARG A 101 -5.51 5.78 -19.05
C ARG A 101 -6.67 6.71 -18.71
N ARG A 102 -7.10 7.49 -19.70
CA ARG A 102 -8.46 8.04 -19.79
C ARG A 102 -9.43 6.87 -19.55
N LYS A 103 -9.96 6.72 -18.33
CA LYS A 103 -11.15 5.88 -18.12
C LYS A 103 -12.29 6.55 -18.90
N ARG A 104 -12.68 5.90 -20.01
CA ARG A 104 -13.92 6.18 -20.74
C ARG A 104 -15.06 6.33 -19.73
N LYS A 105 -15.64 7.53 -19.70
CA LYS A 105 -16.88 7.86 -19.01
C LYS A 105 -17.97 6.95 -19.58
N ARG A 106 -18.42 5.94 -18.82
CA ARG A 106 -19.68 5.27 -19.13
C ARG A 106 -20.79 6.27 -18.76
N ARG A 107 -21.37 6.88 -19.79
CA ARG A 107 -22.70 7.48 -19.73
C ARG A 107 -23.73 6.36 -19.76
#